data_AF-A0A533SP02-F1
#
_entry.id   AF-A0A533SP02-F1
#
_cell.length_a   1.000
_cell.length_b   1.000
_cell.length_c   1.000
_cell.angle_alpha   90.00
_cell.angle_beta   90.00
_cell.angle_gamma   90.00
#
_symmetry.space_group_name_H-M   'P 1'
#
loop_
_entity.id
_entity.type
_entity.pdbx_description
1 polymer ?
#
loop_
_entity_poly.entity_id
_entity_poly.type
_entity_poly.pdbx_seq_one_letter_code
_entity_poly.pdbx_strand_id
1 'polypeptide(L)'
;MASTTDSTVYTINPDVDFAPNELCTVTLENTLITDQDVVPHQLPADYTWSFTTSVCGAAFTPIYAIQGSGATAAILGTVTTQGVVVGDFEGASPALRGYYLQDLSGDSDAATSDGIFIFNNSNDNNVALGDVVRVTGTAAEYQGQTQITATTLTQCGSGSSVTPTDVTLPFASADYLERYEGMLVRFPQLLYVTENYLLGRFGQVTLSSGGRLMQPTNQATPGAAALALQAQNDLNQIILDDNLNNQNPDPISFGQGGEPLAAGNTLRIGNSAIDIVGVMTYTWGGNSASPNAYRLRPINALGGGFPDFQEITNARPYDPVWLPARLRVASLNTLNYFNTFGTGACTLGVGGAATDCRGASNQAEFDRQWPKLVDAILATSADVIGLVELENDGYGASSAIQDLVNHLNTATAAGTYAFINADALT
;
A
#
# COMPACT_ATOMS: atom_id res chain seq x y z
N MET A 1 49.68 26.92 -14.03
CA MET A 1 49.34 27.11 -15.46
C MET A 1 49.39 28.59 -15.78
N ALA A 2 49.94 29.02 -16.92
CA ALA A 2 49.89 30.40 -17.38
C ALA A 2 48.78 30.55 -18.44
N SER A 3 47.86 31.50 -18.25
CA SER A 3 46.80 31.82 -19.20
C SER A 3 46.95 33.27 -19.66
N THR A 4 46.77 33.53 -20.96
CA THR A 4 46.85 34.86 -21.57
C THR A 4 45.49 35.34 -22.09
N THR A 5 44.39 34.74 -21.62
CA THR A 5 43.03 35.11 -22.00
C THR A 5 42.30 35.69 -20.79
N ASP A 6 41.42 36.68 -21.03
CA ASP A 6 40.55 37.33 -20.02
C ASP A 6 39.44 36.39 -19.48
N SER A 7 39.80 35.16 -19.12
CA SER A 7 38.88 34.25 -18.45
C SER A 7 38.85 34.55 -16.96
N THR A 8 37.65 34.74 -16.42
CA THR A 8 37.40 34.78 -14.97
C THR A 8 37.11 33.40 -14.39
N VAL A 9 37.12 32.35 -15.22
CA VAL A 9 36.83 30.97 -14.83
C VAL A 9 37.98 30.07 -15.26
N TYR A 10 38.53 29.32 -14.30
CA TYR A 10 39.60 28.35 -14.51
C TYR A 10 39.13 26.97 -14.06
N THR A 11 39.33 25.95 -14.89
CA THR A 11 39.13 24.55 -14.52
C THR A 11 40.48 23.94 -14.21
N ILE A 12 40.62 23.34 -13.04
CA ILE A 12 41.84 22.68 -12.58
C ILE A 12 41.51 21.21 -12.40
N ASN A 13 42.30 20.34 -13.03
CA ASN A 13 42.26 18.90 -12.79
C ASN A 13 43.57 18.52 -12.07
N PRO A 14 43.52 18.02 -10.82
CA PRO A 14 44.72 17.59 -10.13
C PRO A 14 45.33 16.34 -10.80
N ASP A 15 46.63 16.13 -10.64
CA ASP A 15 47.33 14.94 -11.16
C ASP A 15 46.94 13.65 -10.42
N VAL A 16 46.42 13.79 -9.20
CA VAL A 16 45.92 12.72 -8.35
C VAL A 16 44.51 13.08 -7.92
N ASP A 17 43.58 12.14 -8.06
CA ASP A 17 42.20 12.32 -7.61
C ASP A 17 42.16 12.57 -6.10
N PHE A 18 41.29 13.49 -5.66
CA PHE A 18 41.13 13.79 -4.25
C PHE A 18 40.61 12.57 -3.47
N ALA A 19 41.15 12.35 -2.28
CA ALA A 19 40.61 11.39 -1.33
C ALA A 19 39.31 11.94 -0.70
N PRO A 20 38.40 11.09 -0.23
CA PRO A 20 37.21 11.54 0.50
C PRO A 20 37.57 12.26 1.81
N ASN A 21 36.87 13.36 2.10
CA ASN A 21 37.11 14.19 3.30
C ASN A 21 38.56 14.72 3.42
N GLU A 22 39.21 14.95 2.30
CA GLU A 22 40.56 15.52 2.20
C GLU A 22 40.52 17.04 2.35
N LEU A 23 41.37 17.60 3.22
CA LEU A 23 41.59 19.04 3.28
C LEU A 23 42.56 19.45 2.16
N CYS A 24 42.02 20.10 1.14
CA CYS A 24 42.79 20.61 0.02
C CYS A 24 43.03 22.11 0.20
N THR A 25 44.24 22.56 -0.13
CA THR A 25 44.59 23.99 -0.15
C THR A 25 44.86 24.41 -1.59
N VAL A 26 44.25 25.51 -2.01
CA VAL A 26 44.56 26.16 -3.27
C VAL A 26 45.43 27.38 -2.98
N THR A 27 46.54 27.48 -3.71
CA THR A 27 47.47 28.62 -3.64
C THR A 27 47.53 29.29 -5.00
N LEU A 28 47.26 30.58 -5.03
CA LEU A 28 47.59 31.47 -6.13
C LEU A 28 48.97 32.06 -5.84
N GLU A 29 49.97 31.58 -6.57
CA GLU A 29 51.35 32.05 -6.45
C GLU A 29 51.49 33.45 -7.06
N ASN A 30 51.91 34.41 -6.24
CA ASN A 30 51.92 35.81 -6.60
C ASN A 30 52.85 36.13 -7.77
N THR A 31 53.97 35.40 -7.86
CA THR A 31 54.99 35.57 -8.90
C THR A 31 54.50 35.11 -10.28
N LEU A 32 53.44 34.30 -10.32
CA LEU A 32 52.86 33.73 -11.53
C LEU A 32 51.60 34.48 -12.01
N ILE A 33 51.17 35.52 -11.29
CA ILE A 33 49.96 36.29 -11.60
C ILE A 33 50.33 37.77 -11.76
N THR A 34 50.02 38.29 -12.94
CA THR A 34 50.20 39.70 -13.29
C THR A 34 48.91 40.23 -13.90
N ASP A 35 48.53 41.47 -13.58
CA ASP A 35 47.40 42.12 -14.25
C ASP A 35 47.71 42.44 -15.74
N GLN A 36 46.66 42.84 -16.46
CA GLN A 36 46.70 43.08 -17.92
C GLN A 36 46.57 44.57 -18.27
N ASP A 37 46.85 45.48 -17.33
CA ASP A 37 46.78 46.91 -17.61
C ASP A 37 48.05 47.43 -18.31
N VAL A 38 48.16 48.76 -18.49
CA VAL A 38 49.27 49.37 -19.24
C VAL A 38 50.62 49.19 -18.53
N VAL A 39 50.63 48.98 -17.21
CA VAL A 39 51.83 48.78 -16.39
C VAL A 39 51.64 47.50 -15.58
N PRO A 40 52.19 46.36 -16.03
CA PRO A 40 51.92 45.08 -15.39
C PRO A 40 52.35 45.06 -13.91
N HIS A 41 51.42 44.79 -13.01
CA HIS A 41 51.67 44.58 -11.58
C HIS A 41 51.46 43.12 -11.21
N GLN A 42 52.42 42.55 -10.49
CA GLN A 42 52.24 41.24 -9.87
C GLN A 42 51.26 41.32 -8.70
N LEU A 43 50.62 40.20 -8.39
CA LEU A 43 49.84 40.08 -7.17
C LEU A 43 50.74 40.42 -5.94
N PRO A 44 50.28 41.21 -4.95
CA PRO A 44 51.17 41.66 -3.87
C PRO A 44 51.73 40.53 -2.97
N ALA A 45 50.99 39.44 -2.81
CA ALA A 45 51.33 38.28 -1.97
C ALA A 45 50.54 37.05 -2.45
N ASP A 46 50.99 35.85 -2.08
CA ASP A 46 50.26 34.62 -2.38
C ASP A 46 48.85 34.68 -1.77
N TYR A 47 47.87 34.15 -2.48
CA TYR A 47 46.51 34.04 -1.97
C TYR A 47 46.14 32.57 -1.79
N THR A 48 45.84 32.17 -0.56
CA THR A 48 45.56 30.78 -0.21
C THR A 48 44.20 30.62 0.42
N TRP A 49 43.46 29.59 0.02
CA TRP A 49 42.26 29.13 0.72
C TRP A 49 42.23 27.61 0.76
N SER A 50 41.39 27.05 1.63
CA SER A 50 41.22 25.60 1.73
C SER A 50 39.76 25.20 1.59
N PHE A 51 39.54 23.98 1.13
CA PHE A 51 38.25 23.32 1.07
C PHE A 51 38.40 21.85 1.48
N THR A 52 37.30 21.20 1.81
CA THR A 52 37.30 19.77 2.13
C THR A 52 36.48 19.02 1.09
N THR A 53 37.01 17.93 0.55
CA THR A 53 36.29 17.10 -0.41
C THR A 53 35.16 16.33 0.26
N SER A 54 34.17 15.89 -0.52
CA SER A 54 33.02 15.17 0.02
C SER A 54 33.42 13.81 0.62
N VAL A 55 32.70 13.36 1.64
CA VAL A 55 32.85 12.02 2.24
C VAL A 55 32.31 10.90 1.32
N CYS A 56 31.61 11.25 0.24
CA CYS A 56 30.85 10.37 -0.64
C CYS A 56 31.61 9.30 -1.46
N GLY A 57 32.90 9.10 -1.18
CA GLY A 57 33.70 7.97 -1.69
C GLY A 57 34.41 7.17 -0.59
N ALA A 58 34.18 7.49 0.68
CA ALA A 58 34.78 6.75 1.79
C ALA A 58 34.16 5.34 1.91
N ALA A 59 34.90 4.39 2.47
CA ALA A 59 34.38 3.04 2.74
C ALA A 59 33.10 3.11 3.58
N PHE A 60 32.11 2.28 3.26
CA PHE A 60 30.83 2.17 3.95
C PHE A 60 30.43 0.69 4.03
N THR A 61 29.43 0.38 4.85
CA THR A 61 28.83 -0.95 4.94
C THR A 61 27.69 -1.06 3.91
N PRO A 62 27.80 -1.94 2.90
CA PRO A 62 26.74 -2.14 1.92
C PRO A 62 25.44 -2.63 2.54
N ILE A 63 24.31 -2.34 1.89
CA ILE A 63 22.98 -2.62 2.43
C ILE A 63 22.75 -4.14 2.56
N TYR A 64 23.13 -4.91 1.54
CA TYR A 64 23.03 -6.37 1.57
C TYR A 64 23.82 -7.03 2.72
N ALA A 65 24.90 -6.39 3.20
CA ALA A 65 25.65 -6.87 4.35
C ALA A 65 24.96 -6.52 5.69
N ILE A 66 24.22 -5.39 5.73
CA ILE A 66 23.43 -4.99 6.91
C ILE A 66 22.23 -5.91 7.06
N GLN A 67 21.49 -6.12 5.97
CA GLN A 67 20.35 -7.03 5.90
C GLN A 67 20.78 -8.48 6.15
N GLY A 68 21.71 -8.98 5.35
CA GLY A 68 22.02 -10.41 5.29
C GLY A 68 20.93 -11.21 4.57
N SER A 69 20.99 -12.53 4.68
CA SER A 69 20.07 -13.47 3.99
C SER A 69 19.03 -14.11 4.93
N GLY A 70 18.95 -13.66 6.17
CA GLY A 70 18.03 -14.16 7.19
C GLY A 70 16.86 -13.20 7.39
N ALA A 71 15.90 -13.59 8.25
CA ALA A 71 14.72 -12.79 8.57
C ALA A 71 14.98 -11.63 9.57
N THR A 72 16.25 -11.31 9.82
CA THR A 72 16.69 -10.24 10.73
C THR A 72 18.04 -9.74 10.27
N ALA A 73 18.31 -8.44 10.49
CA ALA A 73 19.56 -7.79 10.16
C ALA A 73 20.79 -8.56 10.66
N ALA A 74 21.73 -8.83 9.75
CA ALA A 74 23.03 -9.40 10.06
C ALA A 74 23.95 -8.44 10.82
N ILE A 75 23.78 -7.11 10.62
CA ILE A 75 24.55 -6.07 11.31
C ILE A 75 23.59 -5.11 12.02
N LEU A 76 23.74 -5.03 13.34
CA LEU A 76 23.01 -4.12 14.22
C LEU A 76 23.95 -3.04 14.77
N GLY A 77 23.36 -1.94 15.27
CA GLY A 77 24.11 -0.85 15.89
C GLY A 77 24.55 0.21 14.88
N THR A 78 25.60 0.95 15.20
CA THR A 78 26.03 2.08 14.36
C THR A 78 26.64 1.61 13.05
N VAL A 79 26.07 2.07 11.93
CA VAL A 79 26.54 1.79 10.57
C VAL A 79 26.54 3.07 9.73
N THR A 80 27.39 3.09 8.72
CA THR A 80 27.34 4.08 7.63
C THR A 80 27.10 3.32 6.34
N THR A 81 26.06 3.69 5.59
CA THR A 81 25.72 3.10 4.29
C THR A 81 25.52 4.19 3.23
N GLN A 82 25.49 3.82 1.95
CA GLN A 82 25.32 4.73 0.83
C GLN A 82 24.57 4.04 -0.29
N GLY A 83 23.58 4.70 -0.87
CA GLY A 83 22.78 4.15 -1.96
C GLY A 83 21.92 5.21 -2.63
N VAL A 84 21.02 4.79 -3.51
CA VAL A 84 20.06 5.65 -4.20
C VAL A 84 18.70 5.59 -3.52
N VAL A 85 18.03 6.74 -3.41
CA VAL A 85 16.69 6.85 -2.86
C VAL A 85 15.68 6.32 -3.88
N VAL A 86 15.05 5.19 -3.54
CA VAL A 86 14.06 4.50 -4.38
C VAL A 86 12.62 4.69 -3.91
N GLY A 87 12.42 5.23 -2.71
CA GLY A 87 11.11 5.57 -2.19
C GLY A 87 11.17 6.73 -1.21
N ASP A 88 10.39 7.79 -1.44
CA ASP A 88 10.35 8.97 -0.57
C ASP A 88 9.02 9.05 0.19
N PHE A 89 9.09 8.81 1.50
CA PHE A 89 7.95 8.81 2.41
C PHE A 89 8.22 9.70 3.63
N GLU A 90 9.04 10.74 3.44
CA GLU A 90 9.42 11.68 4.49
C GLU A 90 8.26 12.58 4.92
N GLY A 91 8.46 13.30 6.02
CA GLY A 91 7.45 14.18 6.61
C GLY A 91 6.85 13.64 7.90
N ALA A 92 6.03 14.47 8.55
CA ALA A 92 5.35 14.09 9.77
C ALA A 92 4.22 13.08 9.50
N SER A 93 3.79 12.38 10.55
CA SER A 93 2.59 11.53 10.50
C SER A 93 1.43 12.30 9.82
N PRO A 94 0.76 11.70 8.83
CA PRO A 94 0.65 10.25 8.60
C PRO A 94 1.62 9.63 7.59
N ALA A 95 2.65 10.35 7.14
CA ALA A 95 3.72 9.77 6.34
C ALA A 95 4.48 8.68 7.12
N LEU A 96 5.31 7.89 6.42
CA LEU A 96 6.11 6.82 7.04
C LEU A 96 7.31 7.39 7.82
N ARG A 97 7.60 8.68 7.67
CA ARG A 97 8.66 9.41 8.37
C ARG A 97 10.06 8.90 7.99
N GLY A 98 10.27 8.63 6.71
CA GLY A 98 11.55 8.12 6.22
C GLY A 98 11.53 7.83 4.72
N TYR A 99 12.58 7.20 4.22
CA TYR A 99 12.75 6.89 2.81
C TYR A 99 13.44 5.55 2.64
N TYR A 100 13.36 4.95 1.46
CA TYR A 100 14.02 3.70 1.12
C TYR A 100 15.27 3.98 0.31
N LEU A 101 16.37 3.37 0.75
CA LEU A 101 17.68 3.41 0.10
C LEU A 101 17.96 2.04 -0.52
N GLN A 102 18.49 2.02 -1.73
CA GLN A 102 18.92 0.79 -2.39
C GLN A 102 20.35 0.93 -2.93
N ASP A 103 21.15 -0.14 -2.83
CA ASP A 103 22.50 -0.16 -3.39
C ASP A 103 22.45 -0.02 -4.92
N LEU A 104 23.32 0.83 -5.47
CA LEU A 104 23.34 1.11 -6.93
C LEU A 104 23.77 -0.10 -7.77
N SER A 105 24.68 -0.90 -7.23
CA SER A 105 25.21 -2.09 -7.91
C SER A 105 24.64 -3.41 -7.38
N GLY A 106 24.10 -3.39 -6.14
CA GLY A 106 23.82 -4.59 -5.35
C GLY A 106 25.02 -5.52 -5.17
N ASP A 107 24.76 -6.75 -4.73
CA ASP A 107 25.72 -7.86 -4.66
C ASP A 107 25.45 -8.99 -5.68
N SER A 108 24.33 -8.92 -6.41
CA SER A 108 23.86 -9.96 -7.33
C SER A 108 23.52 -11.31 -6.68
N ASP A 109 23.33 -11.36 -5.37
CA ASP A 109 22.83 -12.53 -4.66
C ASP A 109 21.31 -12.44 -4.50
N ALA A 110 20.58 -13.41 -5.05
CA ALA A 110 19.12 -13.44 -4.97
C ALA A 110 18.59 -13.79 -3.56
N ALA A 111 19.46 -14.09 -2.60
CA ALA A 111 19.10 -14.39 -1.22
C ALA A 111 19.19 -13.18 -0.28
N THR A 112 19.76 -12.06 -0.71
CA THR A 112 19.97 -10.84 0.10
C THR A 112 19.16 -9.68 -0.48
N SER A 113 18.74 -8.76 0.39
CA SER A 113 18.11 -7.51 -0.04
C SER A 113 19.15 -6.42 -0.19
N ASP A 114 19.12 -5.71 -1.33
CA ASP A 114 19.90 -4.49 -1.56
C ASP A 114 19.21 -3.22 -1.01
N GLY A 115 18.02 -3.36 -0.44
CA GLY A 115 17.17 -2.27 0.03
C GLY A 115 17.08 -2.17 1.56
N ILE A 116 16.91 -0.95 2.07
CA ILE A 116 16.72 -0.69 3.50
C ILE A 116 15.88 0.57 3.73
N PHE A 117 15.06 0.55 4.77
CA PHE A 117 14.34 1.74 5.20
C PHE A 117 15.22 2.62 6.09
N ILE A 118 15.25 3.92 5.81
CA ILE A 118 15.91 4.93 6.61
C ILE A 118 14.85 5.73 7.35
N PHE A 119 14.75 5.50 8.66
CA PHE A 119 13.85 6.25 9.52
C PHE A 119 14.44 7.63 9.85
N ASN A 120 13.68 8.68 9.57
CA ASN A 120 14.04 10.07 9.82
C ASN A 120 13.22 10.64 11.00
N ASN A 121 13.87 10.82 12.15
CA ASN A 121 13.18 11.26 13.35
C ASN A 121 12.81 12.76 13.33
N SER A 122 13.48 13.60 12.53
CA SER A 122 13.22 15.05 12.52
C SER A 122 11.94 15.43 11.75
N ASN A 123 11.42 14.52 10.92
CA ASN A 123 10.30 14.76 9.99
C ASN A 123 10.61 15.80 8.89
N ASP A 124 11.87 16.20 8.75
CA ASP A 124 12.28 17.07 7.65
C ASP A 124 12.24 16.28 6.33
N ASN A 125 12.04 17.00 5.23
CA ASN A 125 12.20 16.44 3.89
C ASN A 125 13.60 16.78 3.39
N ASN A 126 14.46 15.76 3.32
CA ASN A 126 15.90 15.88 3.10
C ASN A 126 16.35 15.27 1.77
N VAL A 127 15.54 14.43 1.14
CA VAL A 127 15.92 13.70 -0.08
C VAL A 127 14.84 13.75 -1.16
N ALA A 128 15.24 13.45 -2.39
CA ALA A 128 14.31 13.19 -3.49
C ALA A 128 14.61 11.84 -4.16
N LEU A 129 13.64 11.30 -4.88
CA LEU A 129 13.82 10.09 -5.69
C LEU A 129 14.99 10.24 -6.66
N GLY A 130 15.87 9.23 -6.70
CA GLY A 130 17.08 9.23 -7.53
C GLY A 130 18.29 9.95 -6.93
N ASP A 131 18.15 10.52 -5.73
CA ASP A 131 19.29 11.04 -4.97
C ASP A 131 20.20 9.92 -4.49
N VAL A 132 21.51 10.13 -4.58
CA VAL A 132 22.49 9.25 -3.95
C VAL A 132 22.89 9.88 -2.64
N VAL A 133 22.65 9.18 -1.53
CA VAL A 133 22.92 9.71 -0.19
C VAL A 133 23.74 8.73 0.62
N ARG A 134 24.59 9.28 1.48
CA ARG A 134 25.33 8.55 2.51
C ARG A 134 24.70 8.83 3.86
N VAL A 135 24.32 7.77 4.57
CA VAL A 135 23.60 7.85 5.84
C VAL A 135 24.43 7.18 6.92
N THR A 136 24.61 7.84 8.06
CA THR A 136 25.09 7.20 9.29
C THR A 136 23.97 7.17 10.31
N GLY A 137 23.78 6.03 10.95
CA GLY A 137 22.70 5.84 11.89
C GLY A 137 22.83 4.53 12.65
N THR A 138 21.76 4.17 13.38
CA THR A 138 21.69 2.89 14.11
C THR A 138 20.78 1.93 13.37
N ALA A 139 21.31 0.80 12.91
CA ALA A 139 20.57 -0.32 12.33
C ALA A 139 19.90 -1.14 13.45
N ALA A 140 18.60 -1.39 13.30
CA ALA A 140 17.80 -2.18 14.23
C ALA A 140 16.55 -2.77 13.55
N GLU A 141 15.98 -3.78 14.20
CA GLU A 141 14.65 -4.30 13.88
C GLU A 141 13.56 -3.40 14.44
N TYR A 142 12.59 -3.04 13.60
CA TYR A 142 11.37 -2.37 14.01
C TYR A 142 10.15 -3.09 13.44
N GLN A 143 9.40 -3.75 14.32
CA GLN A 143 8.22 -4.54 13.94
C GLN A 143 8.48 -5.64 12.90
N GLY A 144 9.72 -6.15 12.84
CA GLY A 144 10.14 -7.19 11.91
C GLY A 144 10.68 -6.67 10.58
N GLN A 145 10.88 -5.35 10.44
CA GLN A 145 11.63 -4.76 9.34
C GLN A 145 12.99 -4.25 9.82
N THR A 146 14.02 -4.48 9.01
CA THR A 146 15.33 -3.87 9.20
C THR A 146 15.29 -2.40 8.76
N GLN A 147 15.69 -1.51 9.66
CA GLN A 147 15.79 -0.09 9.36
C GLN A 147 16.98 0.59 10.03
N ILE A 148 17.43 1.70 9.45
CA ILE A 148 18.45 2.59 10.05
C ILE A 148 17.77 3.86 10.55
N THR A 149 17.89 4.14 11.84
CA THR A 149 17.55 5.46 12.38
C THR A 149 18.67 6.45 12.07
N ALA A 150 18.43 7.36 11.12
CA ALA A 150 19.43 8.30 10.64
C ALA A 150 19.87 9.30 11.72
N THR A 151 21.18 9.57 11.76
CA THR A 151 21.79 10.61 12.61
C THR A 151 22.53 11.65 11.78
N THR A 152 23.16 11.24 10.68
CA THR A 152 23.76 12.14 9.69
C THR A 152 23.40 11.68 8.29
N LEU A 153 23.24 12.66 7.40
CA LEU A 153 22.94 12.48 5.99
C LEU A 153 23.88 13.37 5.19
N THR A 154 24.42 12.85 4.09
CA THR A 154 25.22 13.63 3.15
C THR A 154 24.79 13.32 1.72
N GLN A 155 24.55 14.38 0.94
CA GLN A 155 24.26 14.26 -0.49
C GLN A 155 25.52 13.86 -1.26
N CYS A 156 25.42 12.79 -2.04
CA CYS A 156 26.50 12.21 -2.83
C CYS A 156 26.27 12.25 -4.34
N GLY A 157 25.05 12.55 -4.77
CA GLY A 157 24.68 12.70 -6.17
C GLY A 157 23.18 12.82 -6.33
N SER A 158 22.73 12.95 -7.58
CA SER A 158 21.31 12.97 -7.94
C SER A 158 21.11 12.43 -9.36
N GLY A 159 19.85 12.17 -9.72
CA GLY A 159 19.49 11.64 -11.05
C GLY A 159 19.95 10.21 -11.31
N SER A 160 20.27 9.46 -10.25
CA SER A 160 20.58 8.03 -10.35
C SER A 160 19.31 7.20 -10.43
N SER A 161 19.43 5.98 -10.97
CA SER A 161 18.32 5.04 -11.03
C SER A 161 18.82 3.61 -10.85
N VAL A 162 17.93 2.73 -10.42
CA VAL A 162 18.13 1.29 -10.37
C VAL A 162 17.03 0.62 -11.19
N THR A 163 17.35 -0.54 -11.77
CA THR A 163 16.33 -1.35 -12.45
C THR A 163 15.52 -2.10 -11.40
N PRO A 164 14.17 -1.97 -11.39
CA PRO A 164 13.34 -2.73 -10.47
C PRO A 164 13.57 -4.24 -10.62
N THR A 165 13.59 -4.97 -9.50
CA THR A 165 13.69 -6.42 -9.54
C THR A 165 12.32 -7.04 -9.82
N ASP A 166 12.25 -7.94 -10.80
CA ASP A 166 10.99 -8.61 -11.14
C ASP A 166 10.59 -9.63 -10.06
N VAL A 167 9.35 -9.50 -9.58
CA VAL A 167 8.72 -10.40 -8.61
C VAL A 167 7.43 -10.93 -9.22
N THR A 168 7.15 -12.22 -9.00
CA THR A 168 5.91 -12.83 -9.48
C THR A 168 5.20 -13.63 -8.40
N LEU A 169 3.88 -13.64 -8.49
CA LEU A 169 2.96 -14.52 -7.79
C LEU A 169 2.67 -15.77 -8.64
N PRO A 170 2.40 -16.93 -7.99
CA PRO A 170 2.47 -17.16 -6.55
C PRO A 170 3.91 -17.23 -6.03
N PHE A 171 4.10 -16.83 -4.77
CA PHE A 171 5.39 -16.92 -4.08
C PHE A 171 5.77 -18.37 -3.79
N ALA A 172 7.08 -18.65 -3.72
CA ALA A 172 7.59 -19.99 -3.44
C ALA A 172 7.31 -20.44 -1.99
N SER A 173 7.26 -19.49 -1.05
CA SER A 173 7.06 -19.71 0.38
C SER A 173 6.60 -18.40 1.04
N ALA A 174 6.14 -18.49 2.29
CA ALA A 174 5.64 -17.33 3.04
C ALA A 174 6.74 -16.30 3.38
N ASP A 175 8.00 -16.73 3.46
CA ASP A 175 9.18 -15.93 3.72
C ASP A 175 9.92 -15.50 2.43
N TYR A 176 9.38 -15.84 1.25
CA TYR A 176 10.04 -15.58 -0.03
C TYR A 176 10.34 -14.09 -0.27
N LEU A 177 9.52 -13.19 0.28
CA LEU A 177 9.62 -11.75 0.06
C LEU A 177 10.70 -11.06 0.90
N GLU A 178 11.29 -11.74 1.89
CA GLU A 178 12.33 -11.17 2.75
C GLU A 178 13.54 -10.66 1.98
N ARG A 179 13.95 -11.42 0.94
CA ARG A 179 15.05 -11.04 0.02
C ARG A 179 14.80 -9.76 -0.77
N TYR A 180 13.59 -9.21 -0.72
CA TYR A 180 13.23 -7.97 -1.42
C TYR A 180 12.86 -6.85 -0.43
N GLU A 181 13.04 -7.05 0.88
CA GLU A 181 12.67 -6.04 1.87
C GLU A 181 13.37 -4.70 1.61
N GLY A 182 12.59 -3.65 1.35
CA GLY A 182 13.07 -2.30 1.08
C GLY A 182 13.52 -2.06 -0.36
N MET A 183 13.49 -3.07 -1.24
CA MET A 183 13.90 -2.93 -2.63
C MET A 183 12.78 -2.37 -3.51
N LEU A 184 13.19 -1.67 -4.57
CA LEU A 184 12.36 -1.36 -5.71
C LEU A 184 12.11 -2.63 -6.54
N VAL A 185 10.85 -3.02 -6.65
CA VAL A 185 10.41 -4.21 -7.38
C VAL A 185 9.37 -3.88 -8.43
N ARG A 186 9.20 -4.80 -9.38
CA ARG A 186 8.13 -4.76 -10.39
C ARG A 186 7.39 -6.09 -10.42
N PHE A 187 6.06 -6.02 -10.50
CA PHE A 187 5.23 -7.16 -10.88
C PHE A 187 4.90 -7.07 -12.37
N PRO A 188 5.65 -7.75 -13.26
CA PRO A 188 5.43 -7.65 -14.71
C PRO A 188 4.17 -8.39 -15.17
N GLN A 189 3.59 -9.24 -14.33
CA GLN A 189 2.38 -10.00 -14.66
C GLN A 189 1.11 -9.17 -14.42
N LEU A 190 0.03 -9.56 -15.11
CA LEU A 190 -1.30 -9.03 -14.81
C LEU A 190 -1.77 -9.50 -13.42
N LEU A 191 -2.11 -8.54 -12.57
CA LEU A 191 -2.63 -8.76 -11.23
C LEU A 191 -4.09 -8.30 -11.13
N TYR A 192 -4.87 -9.01 -10.33
CA TYR A 192 -6.30 -8.78 -10.13
C TYR A 192 -6.61 -8.38 -8.69
N VAL A 193 -7.45 -7.37 -8.52
CA VAL A 193 -8.06 -7.01 -7.24
C VAL A 193 -8.86 -8.20 -6.73
N THR A 194 -8.43 -8.76 -5.60
CA THR A 194 -9.10 -9.92 -4.97
C THR A 194 -9.81 -9.57 -3.67
N GLU A 195 -9.37 -8.51 -2.98
CA GLU A 195 -9.97 -8.01 -1.76
C GLU A 195 -9.82 -6.48 -1.69
N ASN A 196 -10.87 -5.78 -1.29
CA ASN A 196 -10.93 -4.32 -1.18
C ASN A 196 -11.62 -3.83 0.11
N TYR A 197 -11.85 -4.70 1.10
CA TYR A 197 -12.46 -4.37 2.39
C TYR A 197 -11.74 -3.22 3.12
N LEU A 198 -10.41 -3.19 3.06
CA LEU A 198 -9.58 -2.17 3.71
C LEU A 198 -9.33 -0.92 2.84
N LEU A 199 -9.83 -0.88 1.60
CA LEU A 199 -9.55 0.22 0.67
C LEU A 199 -10.06 1.55 1.20
N GLY A 200 -11.31 1.60 1.65
CA GLY A 200 -11.91 2.81 2.20
C GLY A 200 -11.31 3.27 3.53
N ARG A 201 -10.71 2.35 4.28
CA ARG A 201 -10.22 2.62 5.64
C ARG A 201 -8.73 2.89 5.69
N PHE A 202 -7.92 2.26 4.84
CA PHE A 202 -6.45 2.34 4.90
C PHE A 202 -5.81 2.55 3.53
N GLY A 203 -6.60 2.79 2.47
CA GLY A 203 -6.04 2.88 1.12
C GLY A 203 -5.46 1.55 0.62
N GLN A 204 -5.86 0.41 1.18
CA GLN A 204 -5.27 -0.90 0.88
C GLN A 204 -6.14 -1.75 -0.03
N VAL A 205 -5.52 -2.36 -1.03
CA VAL A 205 -6.14 -3.37 -1.88
C VAL A 205 -5.26 -4.61 -1.95
N THR A 206 -5.85 -5.80 -1.91
CA THR A 206 -5.10 -7.04 -2.10
C THR A 206 -5.20 -7.47 -3.56
N LEU A 207 -4.04 -7.78 -4.13
CA LEU A 207 -3.88 -8.22 -5.50
C LEU A 207 -3.50 -9.70 -5.54
N SER A 208 -3.80 -10.36 -6.65
CA SER A 208 -3.51 -11.79 -6.87
C SER A 208 -3.23 -12.06 -8.35
N SER A 209 -2.56 -13.17 -8.66
CA SER A 209 -2.37 -13.61 -10.05
C SER A 209 -3.43 -14.62 -10.49
N GLY A 210 -3.74 -14.63 -11.80
CA GLY A 210 -4.65 -15.60 -12.39
C GLY A 210 -6.15 -15.34 -12.17
N GLY A 211 -6.51 -14.29 -11.43
CA GLY A 211 -7.89 -13.87 -11.18
C GLY A 211 -8.16 -13.71 -9.69
N ARG A 212 -9.42 -13.42 -9.34
CA ARG A 212 -9.86 -13.34 -7.95
C ARG A 212 -9.65 -14.68 -7.22
N LEU A 213 -9.07 -14.63 -6.03
CA LEU A 213 -8.98 -15.76 -5.12
C LEU A 213 -10.35 -16.05 -4.50
N MET A 214 -10.78 -17.30 -4.61
CA MET A 214 -12.06 -17.75 -4.06
C MET A 214 -11.87 -18.19 -2.61
N GLN A 215 -12.88 -17.93 -1.78
CA GLN A 215 -12.99 -18.54 -0.45
C GLN A 215 -12.91 -20.06 -0.61
N PRO A 216 -12.01 -20.77 0.11
CA PRO A 216 -11.73 -22.17 -0.20
C PRO A 216 -12.96 -23.09 -0.17
N THR A 217 -13.89 -22.84 0.75
CA THR A 217 -15.12 -23.63 0.87
C THR A 217 -16.12 -23.41 -0.27
N ASN A 218 -15.89 -22.44 -1.14
CA ASN A 218 -16.69 -22.27 -2.37
C ASN A 218 -16.25 -23.25 -3.47
N GLN A 219 -15.05 -23.83 -3.36
CA GLN A 219 -14.43 -24.69 -4.36
C GLN A 219 -14.17 -26.11 -3.85
N ALA A 220 -14.01 -26.27 -2.54
CA ALA A 220 -13.71 -27.55 -1.89
C ALA A 220 -14.57 -27.75 -0.63
N THR A 221 -14.82 -29.01 -0.26
CA THR A 221 -15.48 -29.32 1.02
C THR A 221 -14.60 -28.91 2.20
N PRO A 222 -15.19 -28.50 3.35
CA PRO A 222 -14.43 -28.23 4.57
C PRO A 222 -13.49 -29.39 4.95
N GLY A 223 -12.25 -29.07 5.33
CA GLY A 223 -11.21 -30.05 5.66
C GLY A 223 -9.93 -29.85 4.86
N ALA A 224 -9.17 -30.94 4.65
CA ALA A 224 -7.84 -30.89 4.07
C ALA A 224 -7.78 -30.22 2.68
N ALA A 225 -8.78 -30.43 1.82
CA ALA A 225 -8.84 -29.82 0.49
C ALA A 225 -9.01 -28.29 0.56
N ALA A 226 -9.90 -27.80 1.41
CA ALA A 226 -10.08 -26.36 1.63
C ALA A 226 -8.82 -25.71 2.25
N LEU A 227 -8.15 -26.39 3.20
CA LEU A 227 -6.90 -25.92 3.78
C LEU A 227 -5.76 -25.86 2.74
N ALA A 228 -5.68 -26.84 1.85
CA ALA A 228 -4.69 -26.84 0.76
C ALA A 228 -4.91 -25.68 -0.23
N LEU A 229 -6.17 -25.32 -0.51
CA LEU A 229 -6.50 -24.16 -1.32
C LEU A 229 -6.23 -22.84 -0.57
N GLN A 230 -6.47 -22.78 0.74
CA GLN A 230 -6.07 -21.61 1.54
C GLN A 230 -4.56 -21.36 1.46
N ALA A 231 -3.74 -22.40 1.64
CA ALA A 231 -2.29 -22.27 1.54
C ALA A 231 -1.82 -21.79 0.15
N GLN A 232 -2.52 -22.19 -0.92
CA GLN A 232 -2.25 -21.67 -2.27
C GLN A 232 -2.65 -20.19 -2.41
N ASN A 233 -3.80 -19.81 -1.86
CA ASN A 233 -4.25 -18.41 -1.86
C ASN A 233 -3.29 -17.52 -1.06
N ASP A 234 -2.78 -17.98 0.08
CA ASP A 234 -1.83 -17.25 0.93
C ASP A 234 -0.53 -16.94 0.19
N LEU A 235 -0.07 -17.82 -0.69
CA LEU A 235 1.09 -17.61 -1.55
C LEU A 235 0.78 -16.80 -2.81
N ASN A 236 -0.49 -16.65 -3.20
CA ASN A 236 -0.91 -16.00 -4.45
C ASN A 236 -1.54 -14.62 -4.22
N GLN A 237 -1.09 -13.88 -3.19
CA GLN A 237 -1.58 -12.54 -2.93
C GLN A 237 -0.51 -11.59 -2.40
N ILE A 238 -0.69 -10.30 -2.68
CA ILE A 238 0.13 -9.21 -2.15
C ILE A 238 -0.74 -8.00 -1.83
N ILE A 239 -0.45 -7.30 -0.74
CA ILE A 239 -1.11 -6.03 -0.41
C ILE A 239 -0.46 -4.93 -1.25
N LEU A 240 -1.27 -4.20 -2.00
CA LEU A 240 -0.91 -2.90 -2.56
C LEU A 240 -1.40 -1.83 -1.57
N ASP A 241 -0.49 -0.97 -1.14
CA ASP A 241 -0.72 0.00 -0.08
C ASP A 241 -0.37 1.41 -0.57
N ASP A 242 -1.02 2.43 0.00
CA ASP A 242 -0.75 3.82 -0.36
C ASP A 242 0.56 4.32 0.30
N ASN A 243 0.79 5.63 0.37
CA ASN A 243 1.99 6.21 1.00
C ASN A 243 1.75 6.72 2.43
N LEU A 244 0.65 6.34 3.08
CA LEU A 244 0.24 6.83 4.40
C LEU A 244 0.06 5.68 5.41
N ASN A 245 -0.12 6.05 6.68
CA ASN A 245 -0.45 5.17 7.81
C ASN A 245 -1.68 5.67 8.61
N ASN A 246 -2.53 6.52 8.03
CA ASN A 246 -3.77 6.99 8.66
C ASN A 246 -4.98 6.11 8.33
N GLN A 247 -6.09 6.40 9.00
CA GLN A 247 -7.39 5.86 8.65
C GLN A 247 -8.19 6.85 7.82
N ASN A 248 -9.01 6.29 6.92
CA ASN A 248 -9.93 6.99 6.04
C ASN A 248 -9.23 8.10 5.23
N PRO A 249 -8.18 7.75 4.46
CA PRO A 249 -7.51 8.73 3.61
C PRO A 249 -8.52 9.33 2.60
N ASP A 250 -8.38 10.64 2.34
CA ASP A 250 -9.17 11.37 1.37
C ASP A 250 -8.23 12.30 0.56
N PRO A 251 -8.10 12.10 -0.76
CA PRO A 251 -8.75 11.06 -1.57
C PRO A 251 -8.12 9.67 -1.37
N ILE A 252 -8.88 8.61 -1.67
CA ILE A 252 -8.34 7.23 -1.74
C ILE A 252 -7.70 7.03 -3.11
N SER A 253 -6.43 6.68 -3.15
CA SER A 253 -5.59 6.73 -4.36
C SER A 253 -5.85 5.65 -5.43
N PHE A 254 -6.55 4.56 -5.10
CA PHE A 254 -6.69 3.40 -5.98
C PHE A 254 -8.06 3.32 -6.65
N GLY A 255 -8.32 4.23 -7.60
CA GLY A 255 -9.40 4.09 -8.58
C GLY A 255 -8.90 3.50 -9.92
N GLN A 256 -9.73 3.56 -10.95
CA GLN A 256 -9.34 3.14 -12.31
C GLN A 256 -8.58 4.28 -13.02
N GLY A 257 -7.81 3.93 -14.06
CA GLY A 257 -7.13 4.94 -14.88
C GLY A 257 -5.89 5.58 -14.25
N GLY A 258 -5.41 5.05 -13.12
CA GLY A 258 -4.38 5.71 -12.29
C GLY A 258 -4.92 6.93 -11.53
N GLU A 259 -6.24 7.07 -11.42
CA GLU A 259 -6.90 8.20 -10.75
C GLU A 259 -7.47 7.78 -9.39
N PRO A 260 -7.64 8.72 -8.44
CA PRO A 260 -8.28 8.41 -7.16
C PRO A 260 -9.73 7.94 -7.29
N LEU A 261 -10.24 7.28 -6.25
CA LEU A 261 -11.64 6.90 -6.15
C LEU A 261 -12.54 8.14 -6.18
N ALA A 262 -13.65 8.01 -6.90
CA ALA A 262 -14.75 8.97 -6.91
C ALA A 262 -16.06 8.22 -7.11
N ALA A 263 -17.20 8.90 -6.93
CA ALA A 263 -18.51 8.30 -7.20
C ALA A 263 -18.63 7.73 -8.63
N GLY A 264 -17.95 8.37 -9.61
CA GLY A 264 -17.87 7.91 -10.99
C GLY A 264 -16.66 7.03 -11.31
N ASN A 265 -15.68 6.92 -10.40
CA ASN A 265 -14.45 6.13 -10.58
C ASN A 265 -14.29 5.15 -9.41
N THR A 266 -14.82 3.93 -9.57
CA THR A 266 -14.83 2.92 -8.51
C THR A 266 -13.79 1.83 -8.74
N LEU A 267 -13.27 1.21 -7.70
CA LEU A 267 -12.49 -0.03 -7.80
C LEU A 267 -13.33 -1.24 -7.37
N ARG A 268 -13.39 -2.25 -8.24
CA ARG A 268 -14.13 -3.50 -8.05
C ARG A 268 -13.17 -4.68 -7.95
N ILE A 269 -13.60 -5.70 -7.20
CA ILE A 269 -12.98 -7.02 -7.29
C ILE A 269 -12.99 -7.49 -8.75
N GLY A 270 -11.86 -8.01 -9.24
CA GLY A 270 -11.65 -8.40 -10.63
C GLY A 270 -11.15 -7.29 -11.55
N ASN A 271 -11.07 -6.02 -11.10
CA ASN A 271 -10.22 -5.04 -11.79
C ASN A 271 -8.78 -5.51 -11.80
N SER A 272 -8.01 -5.09 -12.81
CA SER A 272 -6.64 -5.56 -12.98
C SER A 272 -5.68 -4.46 -13.40
N ALA A 273 -4.42 -4.61 -13.04
CA ALA A 273 -3.31 -3.77 -13.47
C ALA A 273 -2.09 -4.65 -13.79
N ILE A 274 -1.19 -4.16 -14.63
CA ILE A 274 0.04 -4.84 -15.07
C ILE A 274 1.24 -3.90 -14.84
N ASP A 275 2.44 -4.47 -14.78
CA ASP A 275 3.69 -3.72 -14.67
C ASP A 275 3.72 -2.76 -13.47
N ILE A 276 3.18 -3.21 -12.33
CA ILE A 276 3.14 -2.39 -11.11
C ILE A 276 4.55 -2.31 -10.51
N VAL A 277 5.09 -1.10 -10.42
CA VAL A 277 6.38 -0.81 -9.79
C VAL A 277 6.16 -0.16 -8.42
N GLY A 278 6.92 -0.58 -7.42
CA GLY A 278 6.87 -0.02 -6.08
C GLY A 278 7.96 -0.55 -5.17
N VAL A 279 8.01 -0.03 -3.94
CA VAL A 279 8.91 -0.57 -2.92
C VAL A 279 8.23 -1.73 -2.20
N MET A 280 8.90 -2.89 -2.14
CA MET A 280 8.48 -4.04 -1.33
C MET A 280 8.87 -3.80 0.13
N THR A 281 7.93 -3.92 1.06
CA THR A 281 8.19 -3.57 2.47
C THR A 281 7.37 -4.41 3.44
N TYR A 282 7.93 -4.77 4.59
CA TYR A 282 7.23 -5.47 5.66
C TYR A 282 6.85 -4.49 6.78
N THR A 283 5.61 -3.99 6.79
CA THR A 283 5.23 -2.89 7.70
C THR A 283 3.80 -2.98 8.21
N TRP A 284 3.59 -2.33 9.36
CA TRP A 284 2.29 -2.10 9.98
C TRP A 284 1.56 -0.96 9.27
N GLY A 285 0.25 -1.11 9.02
CA GLY A 285 -0.57 -0.11 8.32
C GLY A 285 -1.22 0.94 9.21
N GLY A 286 -0.61 1.28 10.34
CA GLY A 286 -1.11 2.33 11.23
C GLY A 286 -2.30 1.93 12.13
N ASN A 287 -2.82 0.70 12.04
CA ASN A 287 -3.85 0.20 12.95
C ASN A 287 -3.81 -1.33 13.12
N SER A 288 -4.30 -1.86 14.24
CA SER A 288 -4.34 -3.31 14.48
C SER A 288 -5.18 -4.09 13.46
N ALA A 289 -6.13 -3.45 12.78
CA ALA A 289 -6.87 -4.04 11.66
C ALA A 289 -6.04 -4.19 10.37
N SER A 290 -4.85 -3.59 10.31
CA SER A 290 -3.89 -3.66 9.21
C SER A 290 -2.50 -4.00 9.78
N PRO A 291 -2.28 -5.27 10.22
CA PRO A 291 -1.06 -5.68 10.91
C PRO A 291 0.18 -5.65 9.99
N ASN A 292 1.35 -5.98 10.55
CA ASN A 292 2.57 -6.18 9.76
C ASN A 292 2.34 -7.25 8.70
N ALA A 293 2.66 -6.91 7.46
CA ALA A 293 2.59 -7.79 6.31
C ALA A 293 3.49 -7.22 5.21
N TYR A 294 3.89 -8.06 4.26
CA TYR A 294 4.51 -7.57 3.04
C TYR A 294 3.52 -6.78 2.20
N ARG A 295 3.98 -5.63 1.71
CA ARG A 295 3.21 -4.64 0.97
C ARG A 295 4.06 -4.11 -0.17
N LEU A 296 3.41 -3.79 -1.28
CA LEU A 296 3.98 -2.98 -2.34
C LEU A 296 3.45 -1.56 -2.21
N ARG A 297 4.35 -0.58 -2.07
CA ARG A 297 4.00 0.85 -2.07
C ARG A 297 4.47 1.51 -3.37
N PRO A 298 3.56 1.75 -4.33
CA PRO A 298 3.93 2.26 -5.66
C PRO A 298 3.99 3.79 -5.72
N ILE A 299 3.21 4.48 -4.87
CA ILE A 299 3.19 5.94 -4.78
C ILE A 299 4.47 6.41 -4.10
N ASN A 300 5.12 7.42 -4.68
CA ASN A 300 6.44 7.93 -4.29
C ASN A 300 7.56 6.87 -4.37
N ALA A 301 7.41 5.82 -5.19
CA ALA A 301 8.52 4.95 -5.57
C ALA A 301 9.15 5.42 -6.88
N LEU A 302 10.47 5.24 -7.03
CA LEU A 302 11.20 5.60 -8.24
C LEU A 302 10.70 4.79 -9.44
N GLY A 303 10.11 5.46 -10.44
CA GLY A 303 9.48 4.78 -11.59
C GLY A 303 8.15 4.08 -11.25
N GLY A 304 7.66 4.21 -10.01
CA GLY A 304 6.32 3.82 -9.61
C GLY A 304 5.31 4.95 -9.83
N GLY A 305 4.10 4.75 -9.31
CA GLY A 305 3.02 5.72 -9.39
C GLY A 305 1.69 5.13 -8.97
N PHE A 306 0.60 5.77 -9.39
CA PHE A 306 -0.74 5.22 -9.22
C PHE A 306 -0.94 4.07 -10.21
N PRO A 307 -1.25 2.85 -9.75
CA PRO A 307 -1.47 1.74 -10.67
C PRO A 307 -2.70 1.98 -11.56
N ASP A 308 -2.54 1.72 -12.84
CA ASP A 308 -3.62 1.89 -13.82
C ASP A 308 -4.57 0.68 -13.80
N PHE A 309 -5.52 0.68 -12.87
CA PHE A 309 -6.55 -0.36 -12.80
C PHE A 309 -7.57 -0.24 -13.92
N GLN A 310 -7.87 -1.38 -14.55
CA GLN A 310 -8.75 -1.49 -15.71
C GLN A 310 -9.90 -2.49 -15.47
N GLU A 311 -11.07 -2.24 -16.05
CA GLU A 311 -12.20 -3.18 -16.14
C GLU A 311 -12.02 -4.13 -17.34
N ILE A 312 -11.06 -5.06 -17.27
CA ILE A 312 -10.77 -5.96 -18.41
C ILE A 312 -11.80 -7.09 -18.51
N THR A 313 -12.19 -7.69 -17.39
CA THR A 313 -13.02 -8.92 -17.38
C THR A 313 -14.29 -8.81 -16.54
N ASN A 314 -14.58 -7.65 -15.93
CA ASN A 314 -15.67 -7.51 -14.96
C ASN A 314 -16.46 -6.21 -15.10
N ALA A 315 -16.79 -5.82 -16.34
CA ALA A 315 -17.67 -4.68 -16.59
C ALA A 315 -19.03 -4.94 -15.92
N ARG A 316 -19.52 -3.97 -15.13
CA ARG A 316 -20.84 -4.07 -14.49
C ARG A 316 -21.91 -4.04 -15.58
N PRO A 317 -22.79 -5.06 -15.69
CA PRO A 317 -23.94 -4.98 -16.58
C PRO A 317 -24.85 -3.80 -16.18
N TYR A 318 -25.32 -3.04 -17.16
CA TYR A 318 -26.32 -1.99 -16.92
C TYR A 318 -27.68 -2.57 -16.55
N ASP A 319 -28.04 -3.68 -17.19
CA ASP A 319 -29.29 -4.38 -16.99
C ASP A 319 -29.05 -5.85 -16.64
N PRO A 320 -29.97 -6.48 -15.87
CA PRO A 320 -29.94 -7.92 -15.69
C PRO A 320 -30.16 -8.63 -17.04
N VAL A 321 -29.51 -9.77 -17.21
CA VAL A 321 -29.77 -10.63 -18.38
C VAL A 321 -31.13 -11.27 -18.20
N TRP A 322 -32.11 -10.84 -19.01
CA TRP A 322 -33.43 -11.45 -19.03
C TRP A 322 -33.37 -12.84 -19.68
N LEU A 323 -33.48 -13.88 -18.86
CA LEU A 323 -33.66 -15.24 -19.32
C LEU A 323 -35.15 -15.59 -19.35
N PRO A 324 -35.64 -16.32 -20.36
CA PRO A 324 -36.98 -16.88 -20.34
C PRO A 324 -37.04 -17.96 -19.24
N ALA A 325 -37.43 -17.54 -18.03
CA ALA A 325 -37.53 -18.38 -16.86
C ALA A 325 -38.97 -18.40 -16.35
N ARG A 326 -39.41 -19.59 -15.89
CA ARG A 326 -40.73 -19.80 -15.27
C ARG A 326 -40.74 -19.58 -13.75
N LEU A 327 -39.56 -19.41 -13.16
CA LEU A 327 -39.34 -19.22 -11.73
C LEU A 327 -38.10 -18.34 -11.55
N ARG A 328 -38.21 -17.32 -10.71
CA ARG A 328 -37.13 -16.42 -10.32
C ARG A 328 -36.88 -16.60 -8.83
N VAL A 329 -35.65 -16.95 -8.48
CA VAL A 329 -35.23 -17.12 -7.10
C VAL A 329 -34.16 -16.07 -6.82
N ALA A 330 -34.34 -15.31 -5.76
CA ALA A 330 -33.37 -14.33 -5.29
C ALA A 330 -32.93 -14.68 -3.86
N SER A 331 -31.74 -14.22 -3.48
CA SER A 331 -31.29 -14.18 -2.10
C SER A 331 -30.84 -12.76 -1.79
N LEU A 332 -31.30 -12.21 -0.67
CA LEU A 332 -30.91 -10.88 -0.21
C LEU A 332 -30.36 -10.96 1.22
N ASN A 333 -29.22 -10.32 1.44
CA ASN A 333 -28.80 -9.92 2.78
C ASN A 333 -29.48 -8.59 3.08
N THR A 334 -30.32 -8.55 4.12
CA THR A 334 -31.13 -7.37 4.47
C THR A 334 -30.37 -6.34 5.29
N LEU A 335 -29.06 -6.54 5.51
CA LEU A 335 -28.16 -5.66 6.26
C LEU A 335 -28.68 -5.35 7.67
N ASN A 336 -29.03 -6.40 8.41
CA ASN A 336 -29.64 -6.32 9.75
C ASN A 336 -31.00 -5.60 9.72
N TYR A 337 -32.01 -6.21 9.10
CA TYR A 337 -33.39 -5.74 9.23
C TYR A 337 -33.97 -6.23 10.54
N PHE A 338 -33.84 -5.40 11.56
CA PHE A 338 -34.24 -5.67 12.93
C PHE A 338 -35.26 -4.61 13.32
N ASN A 339 -36.39 -5.06 13.84
CA ASN A 339 -37.48 -4.20 14.31
C ASN A 339 -37.46 -4.05 15.84
N THR A 340 -36.55 -4.74 16.52
CA THR A 340 -36.16 -4.47 17.91
C THR A 340 -34.93 -3.57 17.95
N PHE A 341 -34.90 -2.63 18.90
CA PHE A 341 -33.83 -1.63 19.01
C PHE A 341 -33.22 -1.57 20.40
N GLY A 342 -31.93 -1.23 20.46
CA GLY A 342 -31.22 -0.91 21.70
C GLY A 342 -30.31 -2.01 22.23
N THR A 343 -29.55 -1.64 23.26
CA THR A 343 -28.60 -2.50 23.97
C THR A 343 -29.34 -3.53 24.82
N GLY A 344 -28.99 -4.81 24.70
CA GLY A 344 -29.60 -5.92 25.43
C GLY A 344 -31.08 -6.19 25.15
N ALA A 345 -31.67 -5.55 24.14
CA ALA A 345 -33.10 -5.69 23.82
C ALA A 345 -33.39 -6.87 22.88
N CYS A 346 -32.40 -7.27 22.08
CA CYS A 346 -32.52 -8.40 21.15
C CYS A 346 -32.15 -9.72 21.84
N THR A 347 -32.39 -10.82 21.14
CA THR A 347 -32.03 -12.17 21.61
C THR A 347 -31.21 -12.90 20.55
N LEU A 348 -30.41 -13.89 20.97
CA LEU A 348 -29.68 -14.79 20.07
C LEU A 348 -30.64 -15.81 19.40
N GLY A 349 -31.66 -15.30 18.71
CA GLY A 349 -32.81 -16.04 18.22
C GLY A 349 -33.92 -16.20 19.28
N VAL A 350 -35.08 -16.68 18.84
CA VAL A 350 -36.26 -16.89 19.70
C VAL A 350 -35.91 -17.72 20.94
N GLY A 351 -36.15 -17.14 22.13
CA GLY A 351 -35.85 -17.78 23.42
C GLY A 351 -34.37 -17.83 23.80
N GLY A 352 -33.49 -17.23 22.99
CA GLY A 352 -32.07 -17.10 23.24
C GLY A 352 -31.73 -16.06 24.32
N ALA A 353 -30.46 -16.03 24.72
CA ALA A 353 -29.95 -15.04 25.67
C ALA A 353 -30.04 -13.61 25.08
N ALA A 354 -30.21 -12.62 25.96
CA ALA A 354 -30.23 -11.22 25.57
C ALA A 354 -28.90 -10.79 24.91
N THR A 355 -29.00 -9.93 23.90
CA THR A 355 -27.88 -9.39 23.13
C THR A 355 -28.21 -8.00 22.61
N ASP A 356 -27.20 -7.28 22.13
CA ASP A 356 -27.39 -5.97 21.52
C ASP A 356 -28.06 -6.12 20.15
N CYS A 357 -29.04 -5.26 19.88
CA CYS A 357 -29.66 -5.24 18.57
C CYS A 357 -28.69 -4.77 17.49
N ARG A 358 -28.79 -5.39 16.31
CA ARG A 358 -28.04 -5.03 15.11
C ARG A 358 -28.96 -4.24 14.18
N GLY A 359 -28.40 -3.49 13.23
CA GLY A 359 -29.20 -2.74 12.26
C GLY A 359 -29.60 -1.35 12.75
N ALA A 360 -30.85 -0.96 12.52
CA ALA A 360 -31.37 0.34 12.91
C ALA A 360 -31.20 0.57 14.42
N SER A 361 -30.73 1.76 14.81
CA SER A 361 -30.52 2.09 16.23
C SER A 361 -31.79 2.52 16.96
N ASN A 362 -32.84 2.85 16.20
CA ASN A 362 -34.16 3.28 16.69
C ASN A 362 -35.17 3.27 15.54
N GLN A 363 -36.44 3.53 15.86
CA GLN A 363 -37.54 3.58 14.89
C GLN A 363 -37.29 4.55 13.72
N ALA A 364 -36.70 5.73 13.94
CA ALA A 364 -36.47 6.69 12.88
C ALA A 364 -35.40 6.21 11.87
N GLU A 365 -34.41 5.45 12.30
CA GLU A 365 -33.46 4.80 11.39
C GLU A 365 -34.09 3.60 10.67
N PHE A 366 -34.96 2.85 11.35
CA PHE A 366 -35.72 1.76 10.75
C PHE A 366 -36.65 2.29 9.64
N ASP A 367 -37.32 3.42 9.88
CA ASP A 367 -38.16 4.11 8.91
C ASP A 367 -37.39 4.62 7.68
N ARG A 368 -36.06 4.73 7.75
CA ARG A 368 -35.18 5.00 6.60
C ARG A 368 -34.72 3.72 5.90
N GLN A 369 -34.65 2.61 6.63
CA GLN A 369 -34.17 1.32 6.15
C GLN A 369 -35.25 0.58 5.36
N TRP A 370 -36.44 0.40 5.94
CA TRP A 370 -37.45 -0.49 5.37
C TRP A 370 -37.92 -0.10 3.97
N PRO A 371 -38.15 1.20 3.62
CA PRO A 371 -38.64 1.54 2.29
C PRO A 371 -37.63 1.14 1.20
N LYS A 372 -36.33 1.34 1.48
CA LYS A 372 -35.25 0.97 0.56
C LYS A 372 -35.17 -0.54 0.37
N LEU A 373 -35.38 -1.32 1.44
CA LEU A 373 -35.39 -2.77 1.34
C LEU A 373 -36.59 -3.27 0.54
N VAL A 374 -37.77 -2.71 0.76
CA VAL A 374 -38.99 -3.03 -0.01
C VAL A 374 -38.77 -2.74 -1.48
N ASP A 375 -38.30 -1.53 -1.84
CA ASP A 375 -38.01 -1.18 -3.23
C ASP A 375 -36.99 -2.13 -3.88
N ALA A 376 -35.94 -2.49 -3.13
CA ALA A 376 -34.94 -3.44 -3.61
C ALA A 376 -35.53 -4.83 -3.87
N ILE A 377 -36.36 -5.34 -2.95
CA ILE A 377 -37.05 -6.63 -3.10
C ILE A 377 -37.96 -6.61 -4.33
N LEU A 378 -38.80 -5.57 -4.48
CA LEU A 378 -39.73 -5.46 -5.60
C LEU A 378 -38.99 -5.37 -6.95
N ALA A 379 -37.85 -4.67 -7.00
CA ALA A 379 -37.03 -4.57 -8.19
C ALA A 379 -36.46 -5.92 -8.65
N THR A 380 -36.30 -6.91 -7.76
CA THR A 380 -35.86 -8.26 -8.15
C THR A 380 -36.88 -8.99 -9.00
N SER A 381 -38.18 -8.68 -8.84
CA SER A 381 -39.29 -9.43 -9.43
C SER A 381 -39.16 -10.95 -9.22
N ALA A 382 -38.64 -11.37 -8.06
CA ALA A 382 -38.43 -12.77 -7.72
C ALA A 382 -39.73 -13.41 -7.18
N ASP A 383 -39.96 -14.67 -7.52
CA ASP A 383 -41.08 -15.48 -7.04
C ASP A 383 -40.78 -16.10 -5.67
N VAL A 384 -39.50 -16.40 -5.40
CA VAL A 384 -39.02 -16.96 -4.13
C VAL A 384 -37.80 -16.16 -3.68
N ILE A 385 -37.80 -15.75 -2.41
CA ILE A 385 -36.75 -14.89 -1.85
C ILE A 385 -36.21 -15.53 -0.58
N GLY A 386 -34.92 -15.86 -0.59
CA GLY A 386 -34.16 -16.17 0.63
C GLY A 386 -33.67 -14.89 1.29
N LEU A 387 -33.94 -14.72 2.57
CA LEU A 387 -33.48 -13.57 3.35
C LEU A 387 -32.45 -14.01 4.39
N VAL A 388 -31.37 -13.25 4.53
CA VAL A 388 -30.38 -13.39 5.61
C VAL A 388 -30.14 -12.03 6.26
N GLU A 389 -29.67 -12.03 7.51
CA GLU A 389 -29.57 -10.82 8.36
C GLU A 389 -30.93 -10.14 8.64
N LEU A 390 -31.98 -10.95 8.75
CA LEU A 390 -33.27 -10.57 9.33
C LEU A 390 -33.25 -10.93 10.83
N GLU A 391 -33.87 -10.11 11.67
CA GLU A 391 -34.05 -10.47 13.08
C GLU A 391 -34.82 -11.79 13.20
N ASN A 392 -34.32 -12.70 14.04
CA ASN A 392 -34.96 -13.98 14.31
C ASN A 392 -35.78 -13.89 15.60
N ASP A 393 -36.90 -13.18 15.53
CA ASP A 393 -37.85 -12.92 16.63
C ASP A 393 -39.17 -13.71 16.48
N GLY A 394 -39.17 -14.72 15.61
CA GLY A 394 -40.26 -15.67 15.40
C GLY A 394 -41.12 -15.32 14.20
N TYR A 395 -42.37 -15.79 14.21
CA TYR A 395 -43.32 -15.67 13.08
C TYR A 395 -44.63 -14.98 13.47
N GLY A 396 -44.66 -14.34 14.64
CA GLY A 396 -45.84 -13.66 15.17
C GLY A 396 -46.15 -12.36 14.42
N ALA A 397 -47.29 -11.74 14.77
CA ALA A 397 -47.76 -10.49 14.17
C ALA A 397 -46.75 -9.32 14.28
N SER A 398 -45.87 -9.36 15.29
CA SER A 398 -44.83 -8.35 15.53
C SER A 398 -43.44 -8.76 15.02
N SER A 399 -43.30 -9.92 14.37
CA SER A 399 -41.99 -10.40 13.92
C SER A 399 -41.44 -9.57 12.77
N ALA A 400 -40.11 -9.48 12.66
CA ALA A 400 -39.45 -8.76 11.57
C ALA A 400 -39.86 -9.30 10.18
N ILE A 401 -40.04 -10.62 10.04
CA ILE A 401 -40.50 -11.23 8.78
C ILE A 401 -41.95 -10.84 8.45
N GLN A 402 -42.83 -10.79 9.45
CA GLN A 402 -44.22 -10.41 9.26
C GLN A 402 -44.36 -8.93 8.93
N ASP A 403 -43.59 -8.07 9.60
CA ASP A 403 -43.47 -6.64 9.32
C ASP A 403 -43.07 -6.41 7.86
N LEU A 404 -41.98 -7.07 7.41
CA LEU A 404 -41.51 -6.95 6.03
C LEU A 404 -42.57 -7.40 5.01
N VAL A 405 -43.26 -8.53 5.25
CA VAL A 405 -44.34 -9.01 4.38
C VAL A 405 -45.53 -8.04 4.36
N ASN A 406 -45.85 -7.39 5.48
CA ASN A 406 -46.90 -6.37 5.53
C ASN A 406 -46.54 -5.17 4.67
N HIS A 407 -45.29 -4.69 4.74
CA HIS A 407 -44.81 -3.60 3.89
C HIS A 407 -44.82 -3.98 2.41
N LEU A 408 -44.37 -5.19 2.05
CA LEU A 408 -44.40 -5.69 0.67
C LEU A 408 -45.83 -5.77 0.11
N ASN A 409 -46.77 -6.30 0.90
CA ASN A 409 -48.18 -6.38 0.51
C ASN A 409 -48.86 -5.00 0.43
N THR A 410 -48.45 -4.05 1.28
CA THR A 410 -48.93 -2.66 1.22
C THR A 410 -48.43 -1.95 -0.04
N ALA A 411 -47.17 -2.17 -0.43
CA ALA A 411 -46.57 -1.61 -1.64
C ALA A 411 -47.07 -2.27 -2.94
N THR A 412 -47.72 -3.43 -2.84
CA THR A 412 -48.25 -4.19 -3.98
C THR A 412 -49.75 -4.40 -3.85
N ALA A 413 -50.18 -5.60 -3.44
CA ALA A 413 -51.55 -5.93 -3.10
C ALA A 413 -51.56 -6.95 -1.96
N ALA A 414 -52.61 -6.95 -1.15
CA ALA A 414 -52.78 -7.90 -0.06
C ALA A 414 -52.68 -9.35 -0.57
N GLY A 415 -51.82 -10.15 0.07
CA GLY A 415 -51.62 -11.57 -0.26
C GLY A 415 -50.68 -11.83 -1.44
N THR A 416 -49.99 -10.81 -1.97
CA THR A 416 -48.96 -11.00 -3.01
C THR A 416 -47.74 -11.72 -2.44
N TYR A 417 -47.32 -11.37 -1.23
CA TYR A 417 -46.21 -11.98 -0.51
C TYR A 417 -46.70 -12.69 0.75
N ALA A 418 -46.08 -13.83 1.03
CA ALA A 418 -46.21 -14.59 2.27
C ALA A 418 -44.85 -15.20 2.62
N PHE A 419 -44.58 -15.40 3.91
CA PHE A 419 -43.38 -16.10 4.37
C PHE A 419 -43.70 -17.56 4.71
N ILE A 420 -42.65 -18.38 4.71
CA ILE A 420 -42.74 -19.77 5.20
C ILE A 420 -42.49 -19.75 6.70
N ASN A 421 -43.50 -20.16 7.48
CA ASN A 421 -43.33 -20.43 8.91
C ASN A 421 -42.76 -21.84 9.07
N ALA A 422 -41.47 -21.93 9.40
CA ALA A 422 -40.78 -23.20 9.57
C ALA A 422 -41.26 -23.98 10.80
N ASP A 423 -41.80 -23.27 11.81
CA ASP A 423 -42.28 -23.86 13.05
C ASP A 423 -43.74 -24.35 12.94
N ALA A 424 -44.46 -24.02 11.86
CA ALA A 424 -45.87 -24.43 11.69
C ALA A 424 -46.05 -25.95 11.48
N LEU A 425 -44.95 -26.69 11.24
CA LEU A 425 -44.94 -28.14 11.04
C LEU A 425 -44.30 -28.92 12.20
N THR A 426 -43.87 -28.22 13.26
CA THR A 426 -43.28 -28.78 14.49
C THR A 426 -44.20 -28.52 15.67
#